data_AF-A0A6P0K1I3-F1
#
_entry.id   AF-A0A6P0K1I3-F1
#
_cell.length_a   1.000
_cell.length_b   1.000
_cell.length_c   1.000
_cell.angle_alpha   90.00
_cell.angle_beta   90.00
_cell.angle_gamma   90.00
#
_symmetry.space_group_name_H-M   'P 1'
#
loop_
_entity.id
_entity.type
_entity.pdbx_description
1 polymer ?
#
loop_
_entity_poly.entity_id
_entity_poly.type
_entity_poly.pdbx_seq_one_letter_code
_entity_poly.pdbx_strand_id
1 'polypeptide(L)'
;MTHHQPPTPNNPQLITNKQTVGEIGEQGLLAIVQSFCSPELVGDDGAVLAVDAGQSLVVTSDMLVDGVHFSDRTTPPFAVGWRAATANLSDLA
;
A
#
# COMPACT_ATOMS: atom_id res chain seq x y z
N MET A 1 -4.55 -17.02 33.72
CA MET A 1 -5.34 -16.87 32.49
C MET A 1 -5.80 -15.43 32.42
N THR A 2 -4.96 -14.54 31.91
CA THR A 2 -5.32 -13.14 31.72
C THR A 2 -5.92 -13.02 30.32
N HIS A 3 -7.21 -12.69 30.26
CA HIS A 3 -7.91 -12.38 29.03
C HIS A 3 -7.21 -11.18 28.35
N HIS A 4 -6.51 -11.44 27.24
CA HIS A 4 -6.05 -10.39 26.36
C HIS A 4 -7.27 -9.83 25.62
N GLN A 5 -7.71 -8.65 26.01
CA GLN A 5 -8.76 -7.93 25.30
C GLN A 5 -8.14 -7.27 24.04
N PRO A 6 -8.76 -7.40 22.86
CA PRO A 6 -8.25 -6.78 21.64
C PRO A 6 -8.26 -5.25 21.78
N PRO A 7 -7.28 -4.55 21.18
CA PRO A 7 -7.18 -3.10 21.28
C PRO A 7 -8.39 -2.42 20.61
N THR A 8 -8.94 -1.40 21.27
CA THR A 8 -10.03 -0.56 20.77
C THR A 8 -9.49 0.74 20.15
N PRO A 9 -10.28 1.43 19.30
CA PRO A 9 -9.78 2.49 18.40
C PRO A 9 -9.23 3.76 19.07
N ASN A 10 -9.46 3.97 20.37
CA ASN A 10 -9.13 5.20 21.09
C ASN A 10 -8.04 5.03 22.16
N ASN A 11 -7.14 4.05 22.00
CA ASN A 11 -6.00 3.89 22.90
C ASN A 11 -4.69 4.00 22.11
N PRO A 12 -4.11 5.20 21.96
CA PRO A 12 -2.78 5.39 21.39
C PRO A 12 -1.71 4.93 22.39
N GLN A 13 -1.68 3.64 22.71
CA GLN A 13 -0.54 3.04 23.40
C GLN A 13 0.59 2.90 22.38
N LEU A 14 1.44 3.93 22.39
CA LEU A 14 2.88 3.80 22.21
C LEU A 14 3.28 2.98 20.98
N ILE A 15 3.28 3.63 19.81
CA ILE A 15 4.44 3.43 18.93
C ILE A 15 5.62 3.91 19.77
N THR A 16 6.31 2.98 20.42
CA THR A 16 7.54 3.30 21.13
C THR A 16 8.47 3.93 20.10
N ASN A 17 9.09 5.06 20.45
CA ASN A 17 9.76 5.99 19.52
C ASN A 17 11.08 5.41 18.94
N LYS A 18 11.13 4.11 18.63
CA LYS A 18 12.32 3.35 18.22
C LYS A 18 12.08 2.03 17.46
N GLN A 19 10.85 1.68 17.08
CA GLN A 19 10.63 0.49 16.24
C GLN A 19 11.04 0.78 14.79
N THR A 20 11.76 -0.14 14.17
CA THR A 20 12.15 -0.08 12.75
C THR A 20 11.00 -0.56 11.86
N VAL A 21 11.00 -0.14 10.59
CA VAL A 21 10.00 -0.62 9.59
C VAL A 21 10.00 -2.15 9.49
N GLY A 22 11.16 -2.78 9.57
CA GLY A 22 11.28 -4.25 9.53
C GLY A 22 10.61 -4.97 10.70
N GLU A 23 10.58 -4.35 11.88
CA GLU A 23 9.89 -4.91 13.07
C GLU A 23 8.38 -4.67 13.03
N ILE A 24 7.94 -3.58 12.40
CA ILE A 24 6.52 -3.23 12.26
C ILE A 24 5.86 -4.11 11.20
N GLY A 25 6.57 -4.41 10.11
CA GLY A 25 6.03 -5.14 8.96
C GLY A 25 5.02 -4.30 8.15
N GLU A 26 4.61 -4.85 7.01
CA GLU A 26 3.75 -4.15 6.04
C GLU A 26 2.39 -3.75 6.63
N GLN A 27 1.66 -4.70 7.22
CA GLN A 27 0.32 -4.48 7.73
C GLN A 27 0.30 -3.45 8.87
N GLY A 28 1.31 -3.48 9.74
CA GLY A 28 1.48 -2.48 10.79
C GLY A 28 1.81 -1.10 10.22
N LEU A 29 2.65 -1.04 9.18
CA LEU A 29 3.00 0.22 8.52
C LEU A 29 1.79 0.81 7.79
N LEU A 30 0.99 0.00 7.11
CA LEU A 30 -0.24 0.43 6.45
C LEU A 30 -1.21 1.03 7.47
N ALA A 31 -1.41 0.40 8.63
CA ALA A 31 -2.26 0.95 9.68
C ALA A 31 -1.78 2.33 10.18
N ILE A 32 -0.46 2.54 10.26
CA ILE A 32 0.13 3.85 10.62
C ILE A 32 -0.15 4.87 9.50
N VAL A 33 0.12 4.52 8.24
CA VAL A 33 -0.06 5.44 7.09
C VAL A 33 -1.52 5.80 6.90
N GLN A 34 -2.44 4.84 7.00
CA GLN A 34 -3.88 5.04 6.88
C GLN A 34 -4.43 6.06 7.88
N SER A 35 -3.80 6.23 9.05
CA SER A 35 -4.20 7.26 10.03
C SER A 35 -4.03 8.69 9.52
N PHE A 36 -3.25 8.90 8.46
CA PHE A 36 -3.05 10.19 7.79
C PHE A 36 -3.89 10.34 6.52
N CYS A 37 -4.61 9.31 6.10
CA CYS A 37 -5.41 9.31 4.87
C CYS A 37 -6.89 9.58 5.18
N SER A 38 -7.59 10.24 4.27
CA SER A 38 -9.05 10.36 4.36
C SER A 38 -9.68 8.97 4.15
N PRO A 39 -10.53 8.48 5.07
CA PRO A 39 -11.15 7.14 4.96
C PRO A 39 -11.97 6.96 3.69
N GLU A 40 -12.49 8.05 3.13
CA GLU A 40 -13.29 8.08 1.90
C GLU A 40 -12.46 7.92 0.62
N LEU A 41 -11.14 8.13 0.69
CA LEU A 41 -10.21 8.08 -0.44
C LEU A 41 -9.38 6.79 -0.50
N VAL A 42 -9.27 6.08 0.63
CA VAL A 42 -8.58 4.79 0.71
C VAL A 42 -9.52 3.72 0.15
N GLY A 43 -9.33 3.36 -1.13
CA GLY A 43 -9.98 2.21 -1.75
C GLY A 43 -9.24 0.90 -1.47
N ASP A 44 -9.68 -0.20 -2.11
CA ASP A 44 -9.02 -1.52 -2.02
C ASP A 44 -7.71 -1.50 -2.83
N ASP A 45 -7.82 -1.46 -4.16
CA ASP A 45 -6.68 -1.50 -5.07
C ASP A 45 -6.28 -0.13 -5.66
N GLY A 46 -7.10 0.92 -5.45
CA GLY A 46 -6.83 2.26 -5.96
C GLY A 46 -7.68 3.36 -5.31
N ALA A 47 -7.22 4.60 -5.42
CA ALA A 47 -7.92 5.78 -4.90
C ALA A 47 -8.83 6.40 -5.96
N VAL A 48 -10.11 6.60 -5.65
CA VAL A 48 -11.09 7.23 -6.55
C VAL A 48 -11.28 8.70 -6.17
N LEU A 49 -10.94 9.59 -7.09
CA LEU A 49 -11.04 11.04 -6.94
C LEU A 49 -12.18 11.58 -7.81
N ALA A 50 -13.02 12.43 -7.22
CA ALA A 50 -14.00 13.19 -7.98
C ALA A 50 -13.29 14.27 -8.81
N VAL A 51 -13.63 14.35 -10.10
CA VAL A 51 -13.14 15.37 -11.04
C VAL A 51 -14.32 16.14 -11.62
N ASP A 52 -14.42 16.30 -12.94
CA ASP A 52 -15.58 16.89 -13.59
C ASP A 52 -16.84 16.03 -13.41
N ALA A 53 -18.00 16.67 -13.52
CA ALA A 53 -19.29 16.01 -13.31
C ALA A 53 -19.47 14.81 -14.25
N GLY A 54 -19.77 13.64 -13.67
CA GLY A 54 -19.94 12.38 -14.42
C GLY A 54 -18.63 11.63 -14.71
N GLN A 55 -17.51 12.08 -14.15
CA GLN A 55 -16.20 11.44 -14.30
C GLN A 55 -15.56 11.16 -12.93
N SER A 56 -14.78 10.09 -12.90
CA SER A 56 -13.94 9.73 -11.75
C SER A 56 -12.53 9.47 -12.25
N LEU A 57 -11.53 9.91 -11.48
CA LEU A 57 -10.13 9.57 -11.70
C LEU A 57 -9.73 8.49 -10.71
N VAL A 58 -9.22 7.36 -11.21
CA VAL A 58 -8.65 6.31 -10.36
C VAL A 58 -7.13 6.43 -10.39
N VAL A 59 -6.52 6.43 -9.22
CA VAL A 59 -5.06 6.49 -9.06
C VAL A 59 -4.60 5.27 -8.27
N THR A 60 -3.70 4.50 -8.88
CA THR A 60 -2.88 3.49 -8.21
C THR A 60 -1.41 3.81 -8.45
N SER A 61 -0.52 3.24 -7.65
CA SER A 61 0.91 3.27 -7.87
C SER A 61 1.54 2.00 -7.36
N ASP A 62 2.33 1.38 -8.22
CA ASP A 62 3.08 0.17 -7.91
C ASP A 62 4.57 0.32 -8.20
N MET A 63 5.43 -0.41 -7.50
CA MET A 63 6.89 -0.35 -7.68
C MET A 63 7.49 -1.72 -8.01
N LEU A 64 8.37 -1.75 -9.01
CA LEU A 64 9.26 -2.88 -9.27
C LEU A 64 10.69 -2.52 -8.89
N VAL A 65 11.27 -3.36 -8.03
CA VAL A 65 12.61 -3.17 -7.46
C VAL A 65 13.56 -4.24 -7.99
N ASP A 66 14.74 -3.83 -8.48
CA ASP A 66 15.80 -4.74 -8.93
C ASP A 66 16.29 -5.62 -7.76
N GLY A 67 16.55 -6.90 -8.05
CA GLY A 67 16.90 -7.93 -7.07
C GLY A 67 15.73 -8.47 -6.25
N VAL A 68 14.57 -7.83 -6.28
CA VAL A 68 13.33 -8.31 -5.63
C VAL A 68 12.34 -8.82 -6.66
N HIS A 69 12.00 -7.99 -7.65
CA HIS A 69 10.96 -8.29 -8.63
C HIS A 69 11.53 -8.65 -10.00
N PHE A 70 12.66 -8.06 -10.37
CA PHE A 70 13.35 -8.32 -11.63
C PHE A 70 14.87 -8.28 -11.45
N SER A 71 15.61 -8.72 -12.47
CA SER A 71 17.05 -8.53 -12.58
C SER A 71 17.49 -8.77 -14.02
N ASP A 72 18.67 -8.30 -14.40
CA ASP A 72 19.26 -8.57 -15.73
C ASP A 72 19.47 -10.06 -16.02
N ARG A 73 19.48 -10.90 -14.97
CA ARG A 73 19.62 -12.36 -15.08
C ARG A 73 18.31 -13.08 -15.41
N THR A 74 17.18 -12.51 -15.00
CA THR A 74 15.87 -13.17 -15.03
C THR A 74 14.90 -12.52 -15.98
N THR A 75 15.07 -11.22 -16.26
CA THR A 75 14.03 -10.40 -16.87
C THR A 75 14.66 -9.39 -17.84
N PRO A 76 14.48 -9.55 -19.17
CA PRO A 76 14.93 -8.56 -20.13
C PRO A 76 14.27 -7.18 -19.90
N PRO A 77 14.94 -6.06 -20.22
CA PRO A 77 14.40 -4.71 -19.95
C PRO A 77 13.00 -4.47 -20.50
N PHE A 78 12.69 -4.97 -21.71
CA PHE A 78 11.35 -4.86 -22.28
C PHE A 78 10.28 -5.57 -21.44
N ALA A 79 10.61 -6.75 -20.90
CA ALA A 79 9.70 -7.50 -20.04
C ALA A 79 9.50 -6.82 -18.67
N VAL A 80 10.50 -6.10 -18.16
CA VAL A 80 10.36 -5.25 -16.97
C VAL A 80 9.33 -4.15 -17.23
N GLY A 81 9.42 -3.46 -18.37
CA GLY A 81 8.44 -2.45 -18.78
C GLY A 81 7.01 -3.00 -18.92
N TRP A 82 6.86 -4.16 -19.57
CA TRP A 82 5.57 -4.84 -19.68
C TRP A 82 4.99 -5.17 -18.31
N ARG A 83 5.80 -5.74 -17.41
CA ARG A 83 5.37 -6.11 -16.06
C ARG A 83 4.98 -4.88 -15.23
N ALA A 84 5.73 -3.78 -15.34
CA ALA A 84 5.42 -2.54 -14.63
C ALA A 84 4.05 -1.98 -15.03
N ALA A 85 3.77 -1.96 -16.33
CA ALA A 85 2.47 -1.51 -16.85
C ALA A 85 1.34 -2.47 -16.46
N THR A 86 1.58 -3.78 -16.52
CA THR A 86 0.57 -4.79 -16.21
C THR A 86 0.21 -4.80 -14.73
N ALA A 87 1.18 -4.61 -13.82
CA ALA A 87 0.94 -4.56 -12.38
C ALA A 87 0.01 -3.38 -12.00
N ASN A 88 0.33 -2.16 -12.48
CA ASN A 88 -0.55 -1.02 -12.21
C ASN A 88 -1.91 -1.15 -12.93
N LEU A 89 -1.98 -1.80 -14.10
CA LEU A 89 -3.25 -2.00 -14.80
C LEU A 89 -4.13 -3.05 -14.12
N SER A 90 -3.56 -4.03 -13.41
CA SER A 90 -4.36 -5.04 -12.72
C SER A 90 -5.19 -4.47 -11.58
N ASP A 91 -4.71 -3.42 -10.91
CA ASP A 91 -5.45 -2.73 -9.86
C ASP A 91 -6.69 -1.97 -10.40
N LEU A 92 -6.74 -1.74 -11.72
CA LEU A 92 -7.84 -1.05 -12.40
C LEU A 92 -8.85 -2.00 -13.05
N ALA A 93 -8.59 -3.31 -13.05
CA ALA A 93 -9.28 -4.30 -13.89
C ALA A 93 -10.57 -4.87 -13.27
#